data_AF-A0A3B4AMW0-F1
#
_entry.id   AF-A0A3B4AMW0-F1
#
_cell.length_a   1.000
_cell.length_b   1.000
_cell.length_c   1.000
_cell.angle_alpha   90.00
_cell.angle_beta   90.00
_cell.angle_gamma   90.00
#
_symmetry.space_group_name_H-M   'P 1'
#
loop_
_entity.id
_entity.type
_entity.pdbx_description
1 polymer ?
#
loop_
_entity_poly.entity_id
_entity_poly.type
_entity_poly.pdbx_seq_one_letter_code
_entity_poly.pdbx_strand_id
1 'polypeptide(L)'
;LINPNTWLDAGAQVFFSFGLAWGGLISFSSYNPLHNNCKNDAIILSVVTAATSVYAAMVTYTIIGFRATAKYDQSRIQRQLWGWIFSPVTCKSFLVRYLYSFLTLLEVLHASHMSVMSFQGVEGPGLAFIVFTEAIINMPASPAWAVLFFIMLLCLGLSTLIGTFEGVIVPFTSMPRINLCVSGVTFLTAFIITLLFAQHSGFYWVTLFDNFAGSVPLLCIGLFEIVIVVYVYGVDRFNEDIKFMIGSKPGIFWQVTWRFVSPLIMLVILIFYLVTQAQGELTYLVWDPSSVS
;
A
#
# COMPACT_ATOMS: atom_id res chain seq x y z
N LEU A 1 -15.77 11.49 0.63
CA LEU A 1 -16.68 10.55 1.33
C LEU A 1 -17.86 10.06 0.47
N ILE A 2 -18.36 10.85 -0.49
CA ILE A 2 -19.50 10.44 -1.35
C ILE A 2 -19.08 9.47 -2.47
N ASN A 3 -17.80 9.49 -2.88
CA ASN A 3 -17.31 8.64 -3.96
C ASN A 3 -17.25 7.16 -3.50
N PRO A 4 -17.93 6.23 -4.21
CA PRO A 4 -17.96 4.82 -3.82
C PRO A 4 -16.59 4.15 -3.95
N ASN A 5 -15.78 4.56 -4.93
CA ASN A 5 -14.42 4.02 -5.14
C ASN A 5 -13.52 4.20 -3.91
N THR A 6 -13.65 5.33 -3.20
CA THR A 6 -12.85 5.57 -1.98
C THR A 6 -13.11 4.55 -0.88
N TRP A 7 -14.35 4.05 -0.76
CA TRP A 7 -14.70 3.03 0.24
C TRP A 7 -14.26 1.64 -0.17
N LEU A 8 -14.28 1.36 -1.48
CA LEU A 8 -13.76 0.13 -2.07
C LEU A 8 -12.25 0.01 -1.83
N ASP A 9 -11.49 1.06 -2.16
CA ASP A 9 -10.03 1.07 -1.99
C ASP A 9 -9.67 0.96 -0.50
N ALA A 10 -10.36 1.71 0.35
CA ALA A 10 -10.17 1.62 1.81
C ALA A 10 -10.48 0.22 2.34
N GLY A 11 -11.56 -0.41 1.87
CA GLY A 11 -11.96 -1.75 2.24
C GLY A 11 -10.91 -2.79 1.85
N ALA A 12 -10.50 -2.81 0.59
CA ALA A 12 -9.46 -3.71 0.09
C ALA A 12 -8.13 -3.51 0.85
N GLN A 13 -7.73 -2.26 1.10
CA GLN A 13 -6.51 -1.93 1.82
C GLN A 13 -6.48 -2.53 3.23
N VAL A 14 -7.62 -2.66 3.92
CA VAL A 14 -7.68 -3.34 5.22
C VAL A 14 -7.31 -4.83 5.07
N PHE A 15 -7.85 -5.53 4.07
CA PHE A 15 -7.50 -6.95 3.86
C PHE A 15 -6.02 -7.15 3.58
N PHE A 16 -5.45 -6.31 2.71
CA PHE A 16 -4.02 -6.34 2.41
C PHE A 16 -3.16 -5.98 3.61
N SER A 17 -3.50 -4.91 4.34
CA SER A 17 -2.69 -4.44 5.47
C SER A 17 -2.62 -5.45 6.62
N PHE A 18 -3.68 -6.24 6.79
CA PHE A 18 -3.72 -7.29 7.82
C PHE A 18 -3.23 -8.66 7.31
N GLY A 19 -3.04 -8.86 6.00
CA GLY A 19 -2.72 -10.16 5.44
C GLY A 19 -3.83 -11.20 5.67
N LEU A 20 -5.09 -10.76 5.66
CA LEU A 20 -6.26 -11.65 5.79
C LEU A 20 -6.48 -12.45 4.51
N ALA A 21 -6.97 -13.68 4.62
CA ALA A 21 -7.23 -14.60 3.50
C ALA A 21 -5.97 -15.11 2.74
N TRP A 22 -4.77 -14.95 3.30
CA TRP A 22 -3.52 -15.51 2.76
C TRP A 22 -3.12 -16.86 3.40
N GLY A 23 -3.81 -17.30 4.45
CA GLY A 23 -3.51 -18.56 5.17
C GLY A 23 -2.32 -18.50 6.14
N GLY A 24 -1.39 -17.55 5.99
CA GLY A 24 -0.21 -17.42 6.86
C GLY A 24 -0.55 -17.19 8.34
N LEU A 25 -1.53 -16.33 8.64
CA LEU A 25 -1.97 -16.09 10.03
C LEU A 25 -2.58 -17.33 10.70
N ILE A 26 -3.32 -18.15 9.94
CA ILE A 26 -3.89 -19.40 10.45
C ILE A 26 -2.76 -20.38 10.77
N SER A 27 -1.76 -20.47 9.89
CA SER A 27 -0.57 -21.29 10.12
C SER A 27 0.19 -20.87 11.37
N PHE A 28 0.55 -19.58 11.50
CA PHE A 28 1.27 -19.08 12.67
C PHE A 28 0.48 -19.28 13.98
N SER A 29 -0.84 -19.08 13.92
CA SER A 29 -1.70 -19.30 15.10
C SER A 29 -1.78 -20.77 15.50
N SER A 30 -1.57 -21.71 14.57
CA SER A 30 -1.61 -23.15 14.86
C SER A 30 -0.43 -23.64 15.71
N TYR A 31 0.69 -22.91 15.72
CA TYR A 31 1.85 -23.21 16.55
C TYR A 31 1.72 -22.72 18.00
N ASN A 32 0.70 -21.88 18.30
CA ASN A 32 0.48 -21.38 19.65
C ASN A 32 -0.09 -22.47 20.57
N PRO A 33 0.18 -22.40 21.90
CA PRO A 33 -0.44 -23.31 22.85
C PRO A 33 -1.96 -23.11 22.90
N LEU A 34 -2.70 -24.19 23.19
CA LEU A 34 -4.17 -24.19 23.19
C LEU A 34 -4.81 -23.14 24.10
N HIS A 35 -4.19 -22.85 25.24
CA HIS A 35 -4.67 -21.84 26.21
C HIS A 35 -4.01 -20.47 26.03
N ASN A 36 -3.63 -20.11 24.80
CA ASN A 36 -3.15 -18.77 24.50
C ASN A 36 -4.30 -17.76 24.36
N ASN A 37 -4.08 -16.52 24.79
CA ASN A 37 -5.10 -15.47 24.72
C ASN A 37 -5.12 -14.80 23.33
N CYS A 38 -5.64 -15.52 22.34
CA CYS A 38 -5.71 -15.04 20.95
C CYS A 38 -6.55 -13.77 20.77
N LYS A 39 -7.48 -13.48 21.69
CA LYS A 39 -8.27 -12.24 21.69
C LYS A 39 -7.38 -11.02 21.90
N ASN A 40 -6.47 -11.08 22.88
CA ASN A 40 -5.57 -9.95 23.15
C ASN A 40 -4.57 -9.78 22.01
N ASP A 41 -4.04 -10.88 21.46
CA ASP A 41 -3.11 -10.85 20.34
C ASP A 41 -3.74 -10.17 19.11
N ALA A 42 -4.99 -10.52 18.78
CA ALA A 42 -5.72 -9.91 17.67
C ALA A 42 -5.95 -8.40 17.86
N ILE A 43 -6.26 -7.96 19.09
CA ILE A 43 -6.44 -6.53 19.40
C ILE A 43 -5.11 -5.78 19.30
N ILE A 44 -4.03 -6.33 19.87
CA ILE A 44 -2.70 -5.72 19.83
C ILE A 44 -2.23 -5.60 18.38
N LEU A 45 -2.36 -6.68 17.59
CA LEU A 45 -2.03 -6.68 16.17
C LEU A 45 -2.78 -5.57 15.43
N SER A 46 -4.09 -5.44 15.67
CA SER A 46 -4.91 -4.42 15.03
C SER A 46 -4.49 -2.99 15.37
N VAL A 47 -4.18 -2.72 16.65
CA VAL A 47 -3.74 -1.40 17.10
C VAL A 47 -2.36 -1.06 16.55
N VAL A 48 -1.42 -2.02 16.59
CA VAL A 48 -0.05 -1.82 16.07
C VAL A 48 -0.06 -1.59 14.57
N THR A 49 -0.84 -2.37 13.81
CA THR A 49 -0.99 -2.17 12.36
C THR A 49 -1.53 -0.78 12.05
N ALA A 50 -2.64 -0.37 12.70
CA ALA A 50 -3.21 0.95 12.49
C ALA A 50 -2.23 2.09 12.86
N ALA A 51 -1.55 1.98 13.99
CA ALA A 51 -0.56 2.97 14.43
C ALA A 51 0.62 3.06 13.46
N THR A 52 1.09 1.91 12.96
CA THR A 52 2.19 1.85 11.99
C THR A 52 1.77 2.46 10.65
N SER A 53 0.54 2.22 10.18
CA SER A 53 0.01 2.85 8.96
C SER A 53 -0.03 4.38 9.08
N VAL A 54 -0.50 4.90 10.20
CA VAL A 54 -0.54 6.36 10.46
C VAL A 54 0.87 6.95 10.54
N TYR A 55 1.77 6.27 11.25
CA TYR A 55 3.17 6.69 11.36
C TYR A 55 3.88 6.69 10.00
N ALA A 56 3.72 5.63 9.21
CA ALA A 56 4.28 5.52 7.87
C ALA A 56 3.73 6.60 6.93
N ALA A 57 2.43 6.90 7.01
CA ALA A 57 1.83 7.99 6.25
C ALA A 57 2.43 9.35 6.65
N MET A 58 2.56 9.63 7.96
CA MET A 58 3.16 10.88 8.46
C MET A 58 4.59 11.07 7.94
N VAL A 59 5.43 10.04 8.03
CA VAL A 59 6.82 10.09 7.53
C VAL A 59 6.86 10.33 6.03
N THR A 60 6.03 9.60 5.28
CA THR A 60 5.94 9.70 3.82
C THR A 60 5.53 11.10 3.37
N TYR A 61 4.44 11.65 3.93
CA TYR A 61 3.96 12.99 3.56
C TYR A 61 4.93 14.09 3.98
N THR A 62 5.71 13.90 5.04
CA THR A 62 6.77 14.84 5.42
C THR A 62 7.86 14.91 4.34
N ILE A 63 8.27 13.76 3.79
CA ILE A 63 9.30 13.70 2.73
C ILE A 63 8.77 14.24 1.41
N ILE A 64 7.50 13.96 1.06
CA ILE A 64 6.84 14.56 -0.10
C ILE A 64 6.80 16.09 0.04
N GLY A 65 6.44 16.62 1.21
CA GLY A 65 6.41 18.05 1.48
C GLY A 65 7.79 18.71 1.38
N PHE A 66 8.84 18.04 1.86
CA PHE A 66 10.23 18.48 1.71
C PHE A 66 10.62 18.58 0.22
N ARG A 67 10.35 17.54 -0.57
CA ARG A 67 10.60 17.53 -2.02
C ARG A 67 9.84 18.65 -2.75
N ALA A 68 8.57 18.86 -2.42
CA ALA A 68 7.75 19.91 -3.03
C ALA A 68 8.32 21.31 -2.73
N THR A 69 8.75 21.53 -1.49
CA THR A 69 9.36 22.81 -1.08
C THR A 69 10.70 23.04 -1.77
N ALA A 70 11.56 22.01 -1.85
CA ALA A 70 12.84 22.10 -2.55
C ALA A 70 12.67 22.45 -4.05
N LYS A 71 11.69 21.84 -4.73
CA LYS A 71 11.37 22.15 -6.13
C LYS A 71 10.81 23.56 -6.32
N TYR A 72 9.96 24.00 -5.39
CA TYR A 72 9.42 25.35 -5.40
C TYR A 72 10.52 26.40 -5.25
N ASP A 73 11.44 26.22 -4.30
CA ASP A 73 12.56 27.13 -4.08
C ASP A 73 13.50 27.17 -5.29
N GLN A 74 13.79 26.03 -5.91
CA GLN A 74 14.59 25.98 -7.15
C GLN A 74 13.92 26.77 -8.29
N SER A 75 12.62 26.59 -8.48
CA SER A 75 11.85 27.32 -9.50
C SER A 75 11.79 28.82 -9.21
N ARG A 76 11.70 29.21 -7.93
CA ARG A 76 11.74 30.60 -7.49
C ARG A 76 13.10 31.24 -7.77
N ILE A 77 14.21 30.57 -7.43
CA ILE A 77 15.57 31.05 -7.68
C ILE A 77 15.81 31.21 -9.19
N GLN A 78 15.40 30.23 -10.00
CA GLN A 78 15.53 30.32 -11.45
C GLN A 78 14.72 31.49 -12.03
N ARG A 79 13.52 31.75 -11.51
CA ARG A 79 12.69 32.89 -11.92
C ARG A 79 13.30 34.23 -11.50
N GLN A 80 13.89 34.31 -10.31
CA GLN A 80 14.64 35.49 -9.87
C GLN A 80 15.85 35.72 -10.79
N LEU A 81 16.64 34.69 -11.09
CA LEU A 81 17.76 34.78 -12.02
C LEU A 81 17.32 35.28 -13.40
N TRP A 82 16.22 34.76 -13.95
CA TRP A 82 15.65 35.29 -15.18
C TRP A 82 15.21 36.75 -15.05
N GLY A 83 14.59 37.13 -13.93
CA GLY A 83 14.24 38.53 -13.65
C GLY A 83 15.47 39.44 -13.56
N TRP A 84 16.59 38.96 -13.02
CA TRP A 84 17.87 39.68 -13.02
C TRP A 84 18.48 39.78 -14.43
N ILE A 85 18.47 38.70 -15.21
CA ILE A 85 18.97 38.68 -16.61
C ILE A 85 18.13 39.60 -17.51
N PHE A 86 16.81 39.58 -17.36
CA PHE A 86 15.87 40.43 -18.11
C PHE A 86 15.65 41.81 -17.51
N SER A 87 16.29 42.13 -16.39
CA SER A 87 16.35 43.49 -15.86
C SER A 87 17.62 44.14 -16.40
N PRO A 88 17.62 44.76 -17.60
CA PRO A 88 18.75 45.56 -17.94
C PRO A 88 18.75 46.73 -16.96
N VAL A 89 19.89 46.85 -16.28
CA VAL A 89 20.49 48.14 -15.97
C VAL A 89 19.97 49.17 -16.99
N THR A 90 19.13 50.10 -16.54
CA THR A 90 18.46 51.18 -17.31
C THR A 90 17.28 50.77 -18.23
N CYS A 91 16.04 50.80 -17.73
CA CYS A 91 14.88 51.25 -18.54
C CYS A 91 13.64 51.61 -17.70
N LYS A 92 13.23 52.89 -17.72
CA LYS A 92 12.01 53.44 -17.09
C LYS A 92 10.72 53.14 -17.90
N SER A 93 10.61 52.00 -18.58
CA SER A 93 9.47 51.75 -19.48
C SER A 93 8.29 51.09 -18.77
N PHE A 94 7.08 51.56 -19.09
CA PHE A 94 5.78 51.09 -18.58
C PHE A 94 5.54 49.58 -18.81
N LEU A 95 6.16 48.99 -19.83
CA LEU A 95 6.10 47.55 -20.14
C LEU A 95 6.74 46.68 -19.04
N VAL A 96 7.82 47.15 -18.39
CA VAL A 96 8.50 46.39 -17.32
C VAL A 96 7.62 46.28 -16.07
N ARG A 97 6.79 47.30 -15.80
CA ARG A 97 5.82 47.29 -14.70
C ARG A 97 4.69 46.29 -14.95
N TYR A 98 4.22 46.17 -16.18
CA TYR A 98 3.24 45.16 -16.61
C TYR A 98 3.80 43.74 -16.53
N LEU A 99 5.06 43.54 -16.96
CA LEU A 99 5.78 42.27 -16.81
C LEU A 99 5.96 41.85 -15.35
N TYR A 100 6.29 42.79 -14.46
CA TYR A 100 6.36 42.53 -13.02
C TYR A 100 5.00 42.14 -12.42
N SER A 101 3.93 42.85 -12.81
CA SER A 101 2.57 42.53 -12.35
C SER A 101 2.08 41.18 -12.89
N PHE A 102 2.46 40.82 -14.12
CA PHE A 102 2.21 39.51 -14.73
C PHE A 102 2.99 38.39 -14.03
N LEU A 103 4.26 38.62 -13.66
CA LEU A 103 5.08 37.69 -12.88
C LEU A 103 4.51 37.42 -11.48
N THR A 104 3.96 38.43 -10.80
CA THR A 104 3.27 38.26 -9.51
C THR A 104 1.93 37.52 -9.64
N LEU A 105 1.19 37.72 -10.74
CA LEU A 105 -0.02 36.93 -11.02
C LEU A 105 0.32 35.46 -11.30
N LEU A 106 1.45 35.22 -11.97
CA LEU A 106 2.07 33.91 -12.17
C LEU A 106 2.51 33.29 -10.84
N GLU A 107 2.83 34.08 -9.82
CA GLU A 107 3.18 33.62 -8.47
C GLU A 107 1.95 33.06 -7.74
N VAL A 108 0.78 33.70 -7.87
CA VAL A 108 -0.51 33.21 -7.33
C VAL A 108 -0.99 31.95 -8.08
N LEU A 109 -0.84 31.92 -9.41
CA LEU A 109 -1.12 30.72 -10.24
C LEU A 109 -0.15 29.56 -9.97
N HIS A 110 1.10 29.83 -9.56
CA HIS A 110 2.07 28.79 -9.21
C HIS A 110 1.94 28.33 -7.75
N ALA A 111 1.42 29.16 -6.83
CA ALA A 111 1.04 28.72 -5.49
C ALA A 111 -0.09 27.68 -5.53
N SER A 112 -1.07 27.81 -6.44
CA SER A 112 -2.02 26.73 -6.75
C SER A 112 -1.37 25.49 -7.39
N HIS A 113 -0.15 25.61 -7.93
CA HIS A 113 0.65 24.52 -8.50
C HIS A 113 1.49 23.79 -7.44
N MET A 114 1.73 24.38 -6.27
CA MET A 114 2.38 23.72 -5.13
C MET A 114 1.53 22.55 -4.63
N SER A 115 0.20 22.72 -4.55
CA SER A 115 -0.73 21.61 -4.27
C SER A 115 -0.62 20.50 -5.30
N VAL A 116 -0.42 20.82 -6.58
CA VAL A 116 -0.31 19.82 -7.67
C VAL A 116 1.05 19.10 -7.65
N MET A 117 2.16 19.80 -7.36
CA MET A 117 3.50 19.20 -7.29
C MET A 117 3.66 18.20 -6.14
N SER A 118 2.91 18.38 -5.03
CA SER A 118 2.88 17.41 -3.93
C SER A 118 2.25 16.06 -4.34
N PHE A 119 1.39 16.04 -5.37
CA PHE A 119 0.63 14.84 -5.77
C PHE A 119 1.12 14.18 -7.08
N GLN A 120 2.19 14.69 -7.72
CA GLN A 120 2.72 14.07 -8.93
C GLN A 120 3.60 12.84 -8.62
N GLY A 121 3.12 11.66 -9.05
CA GLY A 121 3.86 10.39 -9.03
C GLY A 121 3.86 9.67 -7.67
N VAL A 122 2.76 9.75 -6.92
CA VAL A 122 2.69 9.32 -5.51
C VAL A 122 2.19 7.88 -5.32
N GLU A 123 1.94 7.14 -6.40
CA GLU A 123 1.35 5.79 -6.30
C GLU A 123 2.32 4.69 -6.70
N GLY A 124 2.22 3.56 -5.99
CA GLY A 124 3.00 2.36 -6.25
C GLY A 124 4.51 2.48 -5.98
N PRO A 125 5.33 1.64 -6.63
CA PRO A 125 6.77 1.56 -6.39
C PRO A 125 7.52 2.87 -6.70
N GLY A 126 6.97 3.70 -7.58
CA GLY A 126 7.56 4.99 -7.98
C GLY A 126 7.73 5.95 -6.81
N LEU A 127 6.86 5.86 -5.79
CA LEU A 127 7.01 6.63 -4.56
C LEU A 127 8.36 6.35 -3.90
N ALA A 128 8.68 5.08 -3.63
CA ALA A 128 9.93 4.71 -2.96
C ALA A 128 11.18 4.94 -3.85
N PHE A 129 11.10 4.62 -5.15
CA PHE A 129 12.29 4.62 -6.01
C PHE A 129 12.57 5.95 -6.72
N ILE A 130 11.58 6.85 -6.82
CA ILE A 130 11.74 8.17 -7.47
C ILE A 130 11.60 9.28 -6.44
N VAL A 131 10.49 9.33 -5.70
CA VAL A 131 10.18 10.47 -4.81
C VAL A 131 11.12 10.50 -3.61
N PHE A 132 11.30 9.36 -2.94
CA PHE A 132 12.18 9.27 -1.77
C PHE A 132 13.66 9.41 -2.13
N THR A 133 14.12 8.80 -3.22
CA THR A 133 15.53 8.89 -3.66
C THR A 133 15.89 10.32 -4.07
N GLU A 134 15.00 11.02 -4.78
CA GLU A 134 15.17 12.44 -5.13
C GLU A 134 15.23 13.32 -3.88
N ALA A 135 14.44 13.02 -2.85
CA ALA A 135 14.51 13.74 -1.58
C ALA A 135 15.82 13.45 -0.81
N ILE A 136 16.26 12.20 -0.75
CA ILE A 136 17.48 11.78 -0.03
C ILE A 136 18.74 12.44 -0.59
N ILE A 137 18.82 12.64 -1.91
CA ILE A 137 19.97 13.29 -2.55
C ILE A 137 20.15 14.74 -2.04
N ASN A 138 19.06 15.41 -1.67
CA ASN A 138 19.08 16.78 -1.17
C ASN A 138 19.38 16.89 0.34
N MET A 139 19.54 15.77 1.05
CA MET A 139 19.85 15.74 2.48
C MET A 139 21.37 15.70 2.74
N PRO A 140 21.86 16.31 3.83
CA PRO A 140 23.26 16.14 4.24
C PRO A 140 23.54 14.67 4.59
N ALA A 141 24.73 14.18 4.25
CA ALA A 141 25.11 12.76 4.41
C ALA A 141 24.18 11.78 3.65
N SER A 142 23.76 12.14 2.43
CA SER A 142 22.86 11.36 1.59
C SER A 142 23.18 9.86 1.44
N PRO A 143 24.45 9.39 1.38
CA PRO A 143 24.72 7.96 1.27
C PRO A 143 24.27 7.15 2.49
N ALA A 144 24.35 7.73 3.70
CA ALA A 144 23.94 7.04 4.92
C ALA A 144 22.41 6.85 4.98
N TRP A 145 21.66 7.88 4.62
CA TRP A 145 20.19 7.84 4.56
C TRP A 145 19.68 6.86 3.51
N ALA A 146 20.33 6.79 2.34
CA ALA A 146 19.99 5.83 1.30
C ALA A 146 20.12 4.37 1.79
N VAL A 147 21.23 4.04 2.46
CA VAL A 147 21.45 2.68 3.00
C VAL A 147 20.38 2.33 4.04
N LEU A 148 20.09 3.22 4.99
CA LEU A 148 19.05 2.99 6.00
C LEU A 148 17.67 2.80 5.37
N PHE A 149 17.32 3.61 4.37
CA PHE A 149 16.04 3.53 3.68
C PHE A 149 15.87 2.21 2.91
N PHE A 150 16.88 1.78 2.15
CA PHE A 150 16.80 0.53 1.40
C PHE A 150 16.88 -0.72 2.29
N ILE A 151 17.65 -0.70 3.39
CA ILE A 151 17.62 -1.79 4.37
C ILE A 151 16.23 -1.90 5.01
N MET A 152 15.61 -0.77 5.36
CA MET A 152 14.23 -0.77 5.88
C MET A 152 13.25 -1.41 4.88
N LEU A 153 13.27 -0.99 3.61
CA LEU A 153 12.41 -1.58 2.57
C LEU A 153 12.65 -3.09 2.39
N LEU A 154 13.91 -3.50 2.43
CA LEU A 154 14.30 -4.92 2.33
C LEU A 154 13.78 -5.72 3.53
N CYS A 155 13.89 -5.20 4.76
CA CYS A 155 13.36 -5.85 5.95
C CYS A 155 11.83 -5.96 5.91
N LEU A 156 11.13 -4.91 5.46
CA LEU A 156 9.68 -4.94 5.29
C LEU A 156 9.27 -6.03 4.29
N GLY A 157 9.88 -6.06 3.11
CA GLY A 157 9.61 -7.08 2.10
C GLY A 157 9.89 -8.50 2.57
N LEU A 158 11.05 -8.73 3.20
CA LEU A 158 11.41 -10.05 3.74
C LEU A 158 10.44 -10.53 4.82
N SER A 159 10.01 -9.65 5.71
CA SER A 159 9.07 -10.02 6.79
C SER A 159 7.72 -10.51 6.25
N THR A 160 7.19 -9.84 5.23
CA THR A 160 5.94 -10.26 4.57
C THR A 160 6.14 -11.58 3.81
N LEU A 161 7.25 -11.74 3.10
CA LEU A 161 7.55 -12.96 2.33
C LEU A 161 7.56 -14.22 3.20
N ILE A 162 8.05 -14.14 4.44
CA ILE A 162 8.04 -15.28 5.38
C ILE A 162 6.59 -15.73 5.67
N GLY A 163 5.68 -14.79 5.90
CA GLY A 163 4.27 -15.10 6.15
C GLY A 163 3.56 -15.70 4.94
N THR A 164 3.81 -15.15 3.75
CA THR A 164 3.23 -15.65 2.50
C THR A 164 3.75 -17.06 2.18
N PHE A 165 5.05 -17.27 2.41
CA PHE A 165 5.70 -18.55 2.19
C PHE A 165 5.14 -19.64 3.10
N GLU A 166 4.94 -19.36 4.38
CA GLU A 166 4.32 -20.30 5.32
C GLU A 166 2.90 -20.67 4.90
N GLY A 167 2.12 -19.70 4.41
CA GLY A 167 0.77 -19.92 3.89
C GLY A 167 0.72 -20.86 2.68
N VAL A 168 1.78 -20.86 1.84
CA VAL A 168 1.89 -21.76 0.69
C VAL A 168 2.38 -23.15 1.12
N ILE A 169 3.40 -23.24 1.96
CA ILE A 169 4.06 -24.52 2.29
C ILE A 169 3.20 -25.43 3.15
N VAL A 170 2.59 -24.89 4.22
CA VAL A 170 1.93 -25.72 5.24
C VAL A 170 0.81 -26.60 4.68
N PRO A 171 -0.04 -26.13 3.74
CA PRO A 171 -0.99 -26.99 3.05
C PRO A 171 -0.33 -28.19 2.33
N PHE A 172 0.84 -28.00 1.69
CA PHE A 172 1.54 -29.09 0.99
C PHE A 172 2.29 -30.04 1.92
N THR A 173 2.81 -29.56 3.06
CA THR A 173 3.58 -30.36 4.02
C THR A 173 2.72 -31.01 5.10
N SER A 174 1.40 -30.79 5.08
CA SER A 174 0.44 -31.53 5.93
C SER A 174 0.45 -33.06 5.69
N MET A 175 1.17 -33.52 4.67
CA MET A 175 1.54 -34.92 4.41
C MET A 175 2.91 -35.24 5.06
N PRO A 176 3.02 -36.18 6.02
CA PRO A 176 4.14 -36.30 6.98
C PRO A 176 5.51 -36.78 6.42
N ARG A 177 5.70 -36.90 5.10
CA ARG A 177 6.85 -37.62 4.52
C ARG A 177 7.75 -36.83 3.56
N ILE A 178 7.49 -35.56 3.22
CA ILE A 178 8.21 -34.88 2.12
C ILE A 178 8.55 -33.40 2.40
N ASN A 179 8.94 -33.05 3.63
CA ASN A 179 8.97 -31.64 4.05
C ASN A 179 10.05 -30.79 3.37
N LEU A 180 11.28 -31.32 3.19
CA LEU A 180 12.40 -30.52 2.66
C LEU A 180 12.40 -30.42 1.13
N CYS A 181 12.06 -31.52 0.44
CA CYS A 181 12.03 -31.53 -1.03
C CYS A 181 10.88 -30.68 -1.58
N VAL A 182 9.71 -30.70 -0.94
CA VAL A 182 8.56 -29.88 -1.35
C VAL A 182 8.91 -28.40 -1.23
N SER A 183 9.50 -27.99 -0.11
CA SER A 183 9.97 -26.61 0.09
C SER A 183 10.98 -26.18 -0.99
N GLY A 184 12.02 -26.98 -1.24
CA GLY A 184 13.01 -26.69 -2.28
C GLY A 184 12.41 -26.59 -3.69
N VAL A 185 11.47 -27.48 -4.04
CA VAL A 185 10.77 -27.43 -5.32
C VAL A 185 9.91 -26.17 -5.44
N THR A 186 9.15 -25.80 -4.39
CA THR A 186 8.35 -24.57 -4.40
C THR A 186 9.20 -23.30 -4.57
N PHE A 187 10.40 -23.26 -3.99
CA PHE A 187 11.33 -22.14 -4.21
C PHE A 187 11.85 -22.09 -5.65
N LEU A 188 12.25 -23.23 -6.21
CA LEU A 188 12.75 -23.29 -7.58
C LEU A 188 11.67 -22.89 -8.58
N THR A 189 10.42 -23.35 -8.41
CA THR A 189 9.31 -22.94 -9.28
C THR A 189 9.01 -21.45 -9.14
N ALA A 190 8.96 -20.92 -7.91
CA ALA A 190 8.76 -19.49 -7.67
C ALA A 190 9.88 -18.62 -8.28
N PHE A 191 11.14 -19.07 -8.19
CA PHE A 191 12.28 -18.38 -8.78
C PHE A 191 12.17 -18.33 -10.32
N ILE A 192 11.85 -19.46 -10.96
CA ILE A 192 11.67 -19.53 -12.42
C ILE A 192 10.52 -18.61 -12.88
N ILE A 193 9.40 -18.58 -12.16
CA ILE A 193 8.27 -17.70 -12.48
C ILE A 193 8.68 -16.23 -12.31
N THR A 194 9.44 -15.90 -11.25
CA THR A 194 9.86 -14.52 -10.97
C THR A 194 10.79 -13.96 -12.06
N LEU A 195 11.56 -14.81 -12.76
CA LEU A 195 12.38 -14.37 -13.89
C LEU A 195 11.56 -13.76 -15.04
N LEU A 196 10.27 -14.09 -15.18
CA LEU A 196 9.38 -13.44 -16.14
C LEU A 196 9.23 -11.94 -15.85
N PHE A 197 9.25 -11.55 -14.56
CA PHE A 197 9.15 -10.16 -14.14
C PHE A 197 10.48 -9.39 -14.25
N ALA A 198 11.60 -10.06 -14.52
CA ALA A 198 12.91 -9.43 -14.72
C ALA A 198 13.16 -8.96 -16.16
N GLN A 199 12.20 -9.13 -17.07
CA GLN A 199 12.30 -8.69 -18.46
C GLN A 199 12.14 -7.16 -18.60
N HIS A 200 12.46 -6.60 -19.77
CA HIS A 200 12.31 -5.15 -20.04
C HIS A 200 10.86 -4.65 -19.88
N SER A 201 9.87 -5.50 -20.18
CA SER A 201 8.45 -5.22 -19.94
C SER A 201 7.96 -5.67 -18.56
N GLY A 202 8.86 -6.15 -17.70
CA GLY A 202 8.53 -6.77 -16.41
C GLY A 202 7.75 -5.87 -15.46
N PHE A 203 8.04 -4.57 -15.44
CA PHE A 203 7.30 -3.61 -14.63
C PHE A 203 5.80 -3.53 -15.01
N TYR A 204 5.47 -3.65 -16.30
CA TYR A 204 4.07 -3.67 -16.76
C TYR A 204 3.36 -4.94 -16.27
N TRP A 205 4.05 -6.09 -16.32
CA TRP A 205 3.53 -7.34 -15.80
C TRP A 205 3.28 -7.28 -14.29
N VAL A 206 4.23 -6.77 -13.52
CA VAL A 206 4.07 -6.60 -12.06
C VAL A 206 2.87 -5.72 -11.75
N THR A 207 2.73 -4.58 -12.44
CA THR A 207 1.60 -3.65 -12.23
C THR A 207 0.26 -4.30 -12.58
N LEU A 208 0.21 -5.08 -13.67
CA LEU A 208 -1.00 -5.81 -14.05
C LEU A 208 -1.37 -6.86 -13.00
N PHE A 209 -0.42 -7.67 -12.55
CA PHE A 209 -0.68 -8.67 -11.51
C PHE A 209 -1.09 -8.03 -10.19
N ASP A 210 -0.46 -6.93 -9.77
CA ASP A 210 -0.78 -6.23 -8.52
C ASP A 210 -2.23 -5.72 -8.52
N ASN A 211 -2.66 -5.08 -9.62
CA ASN A 211 -4.01 -4.53 -9.76
C ASN A 211 -5.13 -5.60 -9.75
N PHE A 212 -4.85 -6.81 -10.22
CA PHE A 212 -5.86 -7.86 -10.38
C PHE A 212 -5.78 -8.98 -9.33
N ALA A 213 -4.58 -9.43 -8.98
CA ALA A 213 -4.38 -10.64 -8.18
C ALA A 213 -4.64 -10.40 -6.69
N GLY A 214 -4.42 -9.19 -6.19
CA GLY A 214 -4.49 -8.95 -4.76
C GLY A 214 -5.86 -8.49 -4.24
N SER A 215 -6.77 -8.00 -5.09
CA SER A 215 -8.04 -7.43 -4.62
C SER A 215 -9.19 -8.45 -4.58
N VAL A 216 -9.65 -8.93 -5.74
CA VAL A 216 -10.82 -9.81 -5.86
C VAL A 216 -10.66 -11.14 -5.10
N PRO A 217 -9.53 -11.87 -5.26
CA PRO A 217 -9.40 -13.18 -4.62
C PRO A 217 -9.42 -13.07 -3.09
N LEU A 218 -8.75 -12.08 -2.50
CA LEU A 218 -8.70 -11.90 -1.05
C LEU A 218 -10.08 -11.60 -0.46
N LEU A 219 -10.84 -10.71 -1.10
CA LEU A 219 -12.20 -10.38 -0.65
C LEU A 219 -13.15 -11.59 -0.75
N CYS A 220 -13.07 -12.35 -1.86
CA CYS A 220 -13.85 -13.56 -2.03
C CYS A 220 -13.51 -14.62 -0.98
N ILE A 221 -12.22 -14.91 -0.76
CA ILE A 221 -11.78 -15.91 0.22
C ILE A 221 -12.18 -15.47 1.63
N GLY A 222 -11.96 -14.21 2.01
CA GLY A 222 -12.36 -13.68 3.32
C GLY A 222 -13.87 -13.76 3.57
N LEU A 223 -14.70 -13.53 2.54
CA LEU A 223 -16.15 -13.71 2.64
C LEU A 223 -16.52 -15.19 2.87
N PHE A 224 -15.89 -16.11 2.15
CA PHE A 224 -16.14 -17.54 2.37
C PHE A 224 -15.67 -18.01 3.74
N GLU A 225 -14.51 -17.55 4.22
CA GLU A 225 -14.01 -17.89 5.56
C GLU A 225 -15.01 -17.50 6.65
N ILE A 226 -15.54 -16.27 6.64
CA ILE A 226 -16.51 -15.87 7.67
C ILE A 226 -17.82 -16.64 7.55
N VAL A 227 -18.28 -16.89 6.32
CA VAL A 227 -19.56 -17.58 6.08
C VAL A 227 -19.47 -19.02 6.56
N ILE A 228 -18.36 -19.68 6.26
CA ILE A 228 -18.09 -21.06 6.68
C ILE A 228 -18.01 -21.14 8.21
N VAL A 229 -17.28 -20.25 8.87
CA VAL A 229 -17.13 -20.30 10.34
C VAL A 229 -18.44 -19.97 11.05
N VAL A 230 -19.18 -18.95 10.60
CA VAL A 230 -20.36 -18.46 11.33
C VAL A 230 -21.61 -19.28 11.02
N TYR A 231 -21.86 -19.62 9.75
CA TYR A 231 -23.11 -20.26 9.33
C TYR A 231 -23.00 -21.77 9.12
N VAL A 232 -21.86 -22.27 8.63
CA VAL A 232 -21.68 -23.72 8.39
C VAL A 232 -21.19 -24.45 9.63
N TYR A 233 -20.10 -23.96 10.25
CA TYR A 233 -19.58 -24.52 11.50
C TYR A 233 -20.48 -24.18 12.69
N GLY A 234 -21.08 -22.98 12.67
CA GLY A 234 -22.05 -22.51 13.64
C GLY A 234 -21.41 -21.68 14.75
N VAL A 235 -21.92 -20.44 14.90
CA VAL A 235 -21.42 -19.47 15.89
C VAL A 235 -21.49 -19.98 17.34
N ASP A 236 -22.50 -20.76 17.69
CA ASP A 236 -22.66 -21.27 19.06
C ASP A 236 -21.56 -22.29 19.43
N ARG A 237 -21.18 -23.15 18.47
CA ARG A 237 -20.06 -24.09 18.64
C ARG A 237 -18.73 -23.34 18.76
N PHE A 238 -18.51 -22.36 17.88
CA PHE A 238 -17.32 -21.52 17.92
C PHE A 238 -17.17 -20.76 19.25
N ASN A 239 -18.29 -20.31 19.83
CA ASN A 239 -18.29 -19.66 21.14
C ASN A 239 -17.89 -20.59 22.30
N GLU A 240 -18.20 -21.88 22.19
CA GLU A 240 -17.78 -22.89 23.17
C GLU A 240 -16.28 -23.17 23.04
N ASP A 241 -15.76 -23.26 21.82
CA ASP A 241 -14.33 -23.44 21.56
C ASP A 241 -13.50 -22.27 22.11
N ILE A 242 -13.93 -21.01 21.87
CA ILE A 242 -13.24 -19.84 22.44
C ILE A 242 -13.32 -19.84 23.96
N LYS A 243 -14.46 -20.25 24.54
CA LYS A 243 -14.60 -20.36 25.99
C LYS A 243 -13.66 -21.42 26.56
N PHE A 244 -13.44 -22.52 25.85
CA PHE A 244 -12.48 -23.56 26.24
C PHE A 244 -11.04 -23.04 26.20
N MET A 245 -10.67 -22.24 25.19
CA MET A 245 -9.31 -21.69 25.05
C MET A 245 -9.00 -20.57 26.05
N ILE A 246 -9.87 -19.54 26.13
CA ILE A 246 -9.62 -18.28 26.86
C ILE A 246 -10.35 -18.26 28.23
N GLY A 247 -11.27 -19.19 28.47
CA GLY A 247 -12.07 -19.26 29.70
C GLY A 247 -13.31 -18.37 29.73
N SER A 248 -13.50 -17.49 28.74
CA SER A 248 -14.65 -16.56 28.67
C SER A 248 -15.29 -16.55 27.28
N LYS A 249 -16.61 -16.34 27.21
CA LYS A 249 -17.32 -16.21 25.93
C LYS A 249 -17.06 -14.82 25.31
N PRO A 250 -16.98 -14.72 23.98
CA PRO A 250 -16.88 -13.42 23.30
C PRO A 250 -18.08 -12.52 23.63
N GLY A 251 -17.82 -11.24 23.90
CA GLY A 251 -18.86 -10.26 24.20
C GLY A 251 -19.78 -9.95 23.01
N ILE A 252 -20.84 -9.19 23.26
CA ILE A 252 -21.90 -8.87 22.27
C ILE A 252 -21.34 -8.21 21.01
N PHE A 253 -20.32 -7.36 21.15
CA PHE A 253 -19.65 -6.72 20.02
C PHE A 253 -19.14 -7.74 18.98
N TRP A 254 -18.50 -8.82 19.43
CA TRP A 254 -17.97 -9.86 18.54
C TRP A 254 -19.09 -10.68 17.90
N GLN A 255 -20.15 -10.98 18.64
CA GLN A 255 -21.31 -11.71 18.13
C GLN A 255 -22.02 -10.95 17.00
N VAL A 256 -22.27 -9.65 17.19
CA VAL A 256 -22.92 -8.81 16.18
C VAL A 256 -22.02 -8.63 14.97
N THR A 257 -20.73 -8.42 15.21
CA THR A 257 -19.73 -8.21 14.15
C THR A 257 -19.63 -9.43 13.24
N TRP A 258 -19.43 -10.62 13.80
CA TRP A 258 -19.29 -11.84 13.03
C TRP A 258 -20.58 -12.28 12.33
N ARG A 259 -21.72 -12.13 12.99
CA ARG A 259 -23.00 -12.64 12.48
C ARG A 259 -23.64 -11.77 11.41
N PHE A 260 -23.42 -10.46 11.44
CA PHE A 260 -24.15 -9.55 10.54
C PHE A 260 -23.26 -8.49 9.91
N VAL A 261 -22.45 -7.77 10.70
CA VAL A 261 -21.76 -6.57 10.20
C VAL A 261 -20.65 -6.93 9.22
N SER A 262 -19.72 -7.81 9.58
CA SER A 262 -18.58 -8.16 8.73
C SER A 262 -18.99 -8.85 7.43
N PRO A 263 -19.86 -9.88 7.42
CA PRO A 263 -20.30 -10.50 6.17
C PRO A 263 -21.01 -9.51 5.24
N LEU A 264 -21.85 -8.63 5.79
CA LEU A 264 -22.55 -7.61 5.00
C LEU A 264 -21.59 -6.59 4.40
N ILE A 265 -20.65 -6.05 5.18
CA ILE A 265 -19.67 -5.08 4.69
C ILE A 265 -18.81 -5.71 3.58
N MET A 266 -18.32 -6.94 3.78
CA MET A 266 -17.53 -7.65 2.76
C MET A 266 -18.33 -7.90 1.47
N LEU A 267 -19.59 -8.32 1.60
CA LEU A 267 -20.47 -8.53 0.45
C LEU A 267 -20.69 -7.22 -0.33
N VAL A 268 -20.93 -6.11 0.38
CA VAL A 268 -21.12 -4.79 -0.23
C VAL A 268 -19.86 -4.35 -0.98
N ILE A 269 -18.68 -4.44 -0.35
CA ILE A 269 -17.40 -4.08 -0.98
C ILE A 269 -17.15 -4.94 -2.23
N LEU A 270 -17.42 -6.25 -2.16
CA LEU A 270 -17.25 -7.16 -3.29
C LEU A 270 -18.16 -6.79 -4.47
N ILE A 271 -19.44 -6.52 -4.20
CA ILE A 271 -20.39 -6.11 -5.26
C ILE A 271 -19.94 -4.80 -5.90
N PHE A 272 -19.61 -3.79 -5.10
CA PHE A 272 -19.12 -2.50 -5.63
C PHE A 272 -17.85 -2.68 -6.45
N TYR A 273 -16.92 -3.53 -5.98
CA TYR A 273 -15.69 -3.83 -6.72
C TYR A 273 -15.97 -4.44 -8.09
N LEU A 274 -16.83 -5.44 -8.16
CA LEU A 274 -17.19 -6.09 -9.41
C LEU A 274 -17.90 -5.12 -10.37
N VAL A 275 -18.75 -4.22 -9.86
CA VAL A 275 -19.41 -3.20 -10.68
C VAL A 275 -18.40 -2.20 -11.24
N THR A 276 -17.49 -1.69 -10.41
CA THR A 276 -16.47 -0.73 -10.86
C THR A 276 -15.54 -1.36 -11.90
N GLN A 277 -15.14 -2.62 -11.72
CA GLN A 277 -14.34 -3.34 -12.71
C GLN A 277 -15.10 -3.63 -14.02
N ALA A 278 -16.40 -3.91 -13.95
CA ALA A 278 -17.21 -4.14 -15.15
C ALA A 278 -17.44 -2.87 -15.99
N GLN A 279 -17.39 -1.70 -15.35
CA GLN A 279 -17.60 -0.40 -16.01
C GLN A 279 -16.30 0.31 -16.41
N GLY A 280 -15.16 -0.07 -15.82
CA GLY A 280 -13.87 0.56 -16.08
C GLY A 280 -13.28 0.16 -17.43
N GLU A 281 -12.75 1.15 -18.16
CA GLU A 281 -11.87 0.86 -19.30
C GLU A 281 -10.49 0.45 -18.81
N LEU A 282 -9.98 -0.65 -19.35
CA LEU A 282 -8.67 -1.21 -18.97
C LEU A 282 -7.55 -0.39 -19.61
N THR A 283 -7.04 0.58 -18.87
CA THR A 283 -5.88 1.39 -19.26
C THR A 283 -4.68 1.08 -18.37
N TYR A 284 -3.48 1.12 -18.94
CA TYR A 284 -2.23 1.01 -18.20
C TYR A 284 -1.27 2.11 -18.63
N LEU A 285 -0.42 2.57 -17.71
CA LEU A 285 0.56 3.61 -18.00
C LEU A 285 1.71 3.03 -18.82
N VAL A 286 2.05 3.68 -19.94
CA VAL A 286 3.17 3.32 -20.81
C VAL A 286 4.23 4.41 -20.71
N TRP A 287 5.50 3.99 -20.63
CA TRP A 287 6.61 4.93 -20.76
C TRP A 287 6.78 5.34 -22.22
N ASP A 288 6.52 6.60 -22.54
CA ASP A 288 6.76 7.18 -23.87
C ASP A 288 8.01 8.08 -23.84
N PRO A 289 9.12 7.69 -24.48
CA PRO A 289 10.33 8.49 -24.51
C PRO A 289 10.17 9.83 -25.25
N SER A 290 9.15 10.00 -26.09
CA SER A 290 8.87 11.26 -26.81
C SER A 290 8.19 12.32 -25.93
N SER A 291 7.73 11.96 -24.73
CA SER A 291 7.14 12.90 -23.76
C SER A 291 8.17 13.70 -22.96
N VAL A 292 9.45 13.33 -23.03
CA VAL A 292 10.55 13.92 -22.25
C VAL A 292 11.42 14.88 -23.10
N SER A 293 11.22 14.92 -24.42
CA SER A 293 11.87 15.84 -25.37
C SER A 293 11.06 17.10 -25.58
#